data_AF-A0A6I8N3V2-F1
#
_entry.id   AF-A0A6I8N3V2-F1
#
_cell.length_a   1.000
_cell.length_b   1.000
_cell.length_c   1.000
_cell.angle_alpha   90.00
_cell.angle_beta   90.00
_cell.angle_gamma   90.00
#
_symmetry.space_group_name_H-M   'P 1'
#
loop_
_entity.id
_entity.type
_entity.pdbx_description
1 polymer ?
#
loop_
_entity_poly.entity_id
_entity_poly.type
_entity_poly.pdbx_seq_one_letter_code
_entity_poly.pdbx_strand_id
1 'polypeptide(L)'
;KKRSGRGGGGEGSGRALPGGGGGLGGGGGGPPPPDRVGITEDVTTGDYALGSEVPRLPLTRGRGEEKGGRGGGTGKFTRSCTFSSAARRRVDPSTPPPRRPPPTLKTPPPLYPSGTKVGPNFSGEACEGFSLPAAQPGRDPPPGKKKIEKRRIKARPPTSPASIDESSSVVLRYRTPHFRASAQVVVPPIPKKETWIVGWIQACSHMEFYNHYGDQGMSSWELPDLQEGKIQAISDSDGVNYPWYGNTTETCTIVGPTKRDSKFIISMNDNFYPSVTWAVPVSESNVAKLTSIHRDQSFTTWLVATNTATNDMVILQTLHWRMKLGIEVNPSRPLGQRAKLREPTAQEPPQILSKNEPIPPSALVKPNANDAQVLMWRPKDGQPLVVIPPKHR
;
A
#
# COMPACT_ATOMS: atom_id res chain seq x y z
N LYS A 1 0.29 -62.04 -20.12
CA LYS A 1 1.32 -62.96 -20.65
C LYS A 1 2.46 -63.06 -19.61
N LYS A 2 2.86 -64.29 -19.29
CA LYS A 2 4.07 -64.83 -18.59
C LYS A 2 5.15 -63.81 -18.10
N ARG A 3 5.65 -63.84 -16.84
CA ARG A 3 6.51 -64.84 -16.13
C ARG A 3 7.84 -65.12 -16.88
N SER A 4 9.04 -65.32 -16.29
CA SER A 4 9.63 -65.38 -14.91
C SER A 4 11.18 -65.50 -15.06
N GLY A 5 12.11 -65.44 -14.08
CA GLY A 5 12.10 -65.32 -12.60
C GLY A 5 13.17 -66.24 -11.92
N ARG A 6 13.72 -65.88 -10.74
CA ARG A 6 14.86 -66.50 -9.95
C ARG A 6 16.27 -65.92 -10.25
N GLY A 7 17.27 -65.93 -9.34
CA GLY A 7 17.30 -66.25 -7.89
C GLY A 7 18.72 -66.59 -7.33
N GLY A 8 18.92 -66.50 -6.00
CA GLY A 8 20.14 -66.93 -5.24
C GLY A 8 21.34 -65.96 -5.23
N GLY A 9 22.28 -65.94 -4.27
CA GLY A 9 22.47 -66.67 -2.99
C GLY A 9 23.96 -66.65 -2.52
N GLY A 10 24.26 -66.74 -1.21
CA GLY A 10 25.63 -66.76 -0.61
C GLY A 10 26.12 -65.39 -0.09
N GLU A 11 26.55 -65.17 1.16
CA GLU A 11 27.73 -65.69 1.91
C GLU A 11 29.09 -65.16 1.40
N GLY A 12 30.05 -64.72 2.23
CA GLY A 12 30.15 -64.78 3.70
C GLY A 12 31.20 -63.83 4.32
N SER A 13 31.68 -64.18 5.52
CA SER A 13 32.40 -63.32 6.49
C SER A 13 33.93 -63.18 6.32
N GLY A 14 34.51 -62.08 6.84
CA GLY A 14 35.95 -61.96 7.11
C GLY A 14 36.29 -60.89 8.17
N ARG A 15 36.95 -61.28 9.27
CA ARG A 15 37.47 -60.40 10.34
C ARG A 15 38.92 -59.99 10.06
N ALA A 16 39.37 -58.81 10.52
CA ALA A 16 40.55 -58.64 11.41
C ALA A 16 40.95 -57.16 11.65
N LEU A 17 41.33 -56.84 12.90
CA LEU A 17 42.23 -55.75 13.33
C LEU A 17 43.62 -56.39 13.64
N PRO A 18 44.68 -55.78 14.26
CA PRO A 18 44.86 -54.42 14.80
C PRO A 18 46.29 -53.79 14.62
N GLY A 19 46.54 -52.62 15.26
CA GLY A 19 47.88 -52.11 15.66
C GLY A 19 48.55 -51.09 14.72
N GLY A 20 49.41 -50.15 15.19
CA GLY A 20 49.82 -49.78 16.55
C GLY A 20 51.08 -48.87 16.57
N GLY A 21 51.21 -47.96 17.57
CA GLY A 21 52.39 -47.09 17.79
C GLY A 21 52.51 -45.87 16.85
N GLY A 22 53.16 -44.74 17.20
CA GLY A 22 53.85 -44.33 18.43
C GLY A 22 55.11 -43.49 18.11
N GLY A 23 55.23 -42.25 18.61
CA GLY A 23 56.42 -41.39 18.37
C GLY A 23 56.27 -39.95 18.88
N LEU A 24 57.34 -39.39 19.47
CA LEU A 24 57.38 -38.12 20.21
C LEU A 24 58.45 -37.14 19.68
N GLY A 25 58.30 -35.84 19.99
CA GLY A 25 59.33 -34.80 19.89
C GLY A 25 58.95 -33.61 18.99
N GLY A 26 59.29 -32.34 19.28
CA GLY A 26 59.94 -31.78 20.47
C GLY A 26 60.65 -30.43 20.17
N GLY A 27 60.32 -29.37 20.92
CA GLY A 27 60.91 -28.01 20.77
C GLY A 27 60.36 -27.18 19.60
N GLY A 28 60.36 -25.84 19.60
CA GLY A 28 60.80 -24.88 20.62
C GLY A 28 61.35 -23.60 19.95
N GLY A 29 60.70 -22.44 20.14
CA GLY A 29 61.14 -21.18 19.53
C GLY A 29 60.20 -20.01 19.80
N GLY A 30 60.73 -18.90 20.33
CA GLY A 30 59.99 -17.70 20.72
C GLY A 30 59.74 -16.68 19.58
N PRO A 31 59.23 -15.48 19.91
CA PRO A 31 58.58 -14.59 18.95
C PRO A 31 59.50 -13.53 18.31
N PRO A 32 59.13 -12.95 17.15
CA PRO A 32 59.66 -11.68 16.66
C PRO A 32 58.80 -10.49 17.15
N PRO A 33 59.41 -9.35 17.52
CA PRO A 33 58.71 -8.10 17.86
C PRO A 33 58.76 -7.13 16.62
N PRO A 34 58.45 -5.82 16.68
CA PRO A 34 57.49 -5.22 15.73
C PRO A 34 58.12 -4.23 14.74
N ASP A 35 57.37 -3.80 13.71
CA ASP A 35 57.35 -2.38 13.36
C ASP A 35 56.12 -1.90 12.55
N ARG A 36 55.92 -0.57 12.55
CA ARG A 36 54.70 0.15 12.11
C ARG A 36 54.76 0.69 10.68
N VAL A 37 53.68 0.51 9.91
CA VAL A 37 52.96 1.54 9.11
C VAL A 37 51.52 1.03 8.94
N GLY A 38 50.41 1.76 9.07
CA GLY A 38 50.25 3.20 9.30
C GLY A 38 49.18 3.80 8.37
N ILE A 39 47.92 3.38 8.50
CA ILE A 39 46.75 4.15 8.01
C ILE A 39 45.69 4.16 9.11
N THR A 40 45.40 5.35 9.60
CA THR A 40 44.27 5.67 10.48
C THR A 40 43.02 5.89 9.64
N GLU A 41 41.91 5.25 10.00
CA GLU A 41 40.58 5.79 9.71
C GLU A 41 39.91 6.15 11.02
N ASP A 42 39.43 7.41 11.10
CA ASP A 42 38.90 8.00 12.32
C ASP A 42 37.58 7.33 12.73
N VAL A 43 37.55 6.83 13.97
CA VAL A 43 36.29 6.52 14.66
C VAL A 43 35.72 7.83 15.19
N THR A 44 35.04 8.58 14.32
CA THR A 44 34.22 9.73 14.76
C THR A 44 32.95 9.20 15.43
N THR A 45 33.01 9.07 16.76
CA THR A 45 31.81 9.06 17.60
C THR A 45 31.07 10.38 17.43
N GLY A 46 29.89 10.34 16.81
CA GLY A 46 29.03 11.50 16.61
C GLY A 46 27.55 11.12 16.59
N ASP A 47 26.81 11.62 17.57
CA ASP A 47 25.40 11.99 17.54
C ASP A 47 24.40 11.07 16.83
N TYR A 48 24.07 9.94 17.45
CA TYR A 48 22.74 9.32 17.26
C TYR A 48 21.71 9.98 18.20
N ALA A 49 21.41 11.24 17.90
CA ALA A 49 20.32 11.96 18.54
C ALA A 49 18.96 11.49 18.00
N LEU A 50 17.96 11.49 18.89
CA LEU A 50 16.50 11.41 18.64
C LEU A 50 16.08 11.75 17.20
N GLY A 51 15.61 10.78 16.40
CA GLY A 51 15.06 11.12 15.08
C GLY A 51 14.88 10.04 14.01
N SER A 52 15.04 8.74 14.30
CA SER A 52 14.67 7.70 13.32
C SER A 52 13.15 7.61 13.17
N GLU A 53 12.58 8.43 12.28
CA GLU A 53 11.18 8.31 11.88
C GLU A 53 10.89 6.88 11.45
N VAL A 54 10.09 6.15 12.24
CA VAL A 54 9.51 4.88 11.82
C VAL A 54 8.66 5.17 10.59
N PRO A 55 9.01 4.65 9.39
CA PRO A 55 8.37 5.10 8.16
C PRO A 55 6.87 4.79 8.19
N ARG A 56 6.03 5.82 8.09
CA ARG A 56 4.58 5.64 7.98
C ARG A 56 4.29 4.75 6.78
N LEU A 57 3.55 3.67 7.00
CA LEU A 57 3.33 2.68 5.95
C LEU A 57 2.28 3.16 4.94
N PRO A 58 2.62 3.31 3.65
CA PRO A 58 1.61 3.44 2.62
C PRO A 58 0.92 2.08 2.47
N LEU A 59 -0.40 2.06 2.68
CA LEU A 59 -1.21 0.90 2.32
C LEU A 59 -1.08 0.62 0.81
N THR A 60 -0.97 1.65 -0.03
CA THR A 60 -1.17 1.53 -1.48
C THR A 60 -0.12 2.29 -2.31
N ARG A 61 1.15 1.82 -2.35
CA ARG A 61 2.13 2.36 -3.33
C ARG A 61 3.25 1.44 -3.80
N GLY A 62 2.91 0.34 -4.47
CA GLY A 62 3.85 -0.39 -5.34
C GLY A 62 4.02 0.26 -6.72
N ARG A 63 4.81 1.34 -6.84
CA ARG A 63 5.08 1.97 -8.16
C ARG A 63 6.11 1.13 -8.93
N GLY A 64 5.65 0.31 -9.86
CA GLY A 64 6.53 -0.48 -10.73
C GLY A 64 7.19 0.38 -11.82
N GLU A 65 8.51 0.52 -11.77
CA GLU A 65 9.31 0.90 -12.94
C GLU A 65 9.56 -0.34 -13.81
N GLU A 66 8.88 -0.42 -14.95
CA GLU A 66 9.14 -1.47 -15.93
C GLU A 66 10.30 -1.05 -16.84
N LYS A 67 11.53 -1.47 -16.49
CA LYS A 67 12.70 -1.28 -17.37
C LYS A 67 12.57 -2.17 -18.61
N GLY A 68 12.27 -1.56 -19.75
CA GLY A 68 12.09 -2.27 -21.01
C GLY A 68 13.37 -2.94 -21.53
N GLY A 69 13.36 -4.27 -21.65
CA GLY A 69 14.32 -5.04 -22.43
C GLY A 69 13.85 -5.20 -23.88
N ARG A 70 14.75 -5.00 -24.85
CA ARG A 70 14.47 -5.20 -26.29
C ARG A 70 14.96 -6.56 -26.78
N GLY A 71 14.24 -7.10 -27.78
CA GLY A 71 14.70 -8.16 -28.68
C GLY A 71 13.94 -9.48 -28.49
N GLY A 72 13.37 -10.10 -29.52
CA GLY A 72 13.19 -9.67 -30.92
C GLY A 72 12.34 -10.69 -31.67
N GLY A 73 11.52 -10.27 -32.63
CA GLY A 73 10.62 -11.17 -33.35
C GLY A 73 9.91 -10.46 -34.51
N THR A 74 10.12 -10.96 -35.73
CA THR A 74 9.70 -10.32 -36.98
C THR A 74 8.26 -10.66 -37.38
N GLY A 75 7.46 -9.64 -37.73
CA GLY A 75 6.12 -9.79 -38.32
C GLY A 75 5.74 -8.54 -39.13
N LYS A 76 5.25 -8.73 -40.37
CA LYS A 76 5.10 -7.67 -41.39
C LYS A 76 3.69 -7.06 -41.45
N PHE A 77 3.64 -5.77 -41.82
CA PHE A 77 2.53 -5.05 -42.49
C PHE A 77 1.23 -4.82 -41.64
N THR A 78 0.47 -3.71 -41.72
CA THR A 78 0.52 -2.55 -42.66
C THR A 78 -0.02 -1.24 -42.03
N ARG A 79 0.41 -0.12 -42.63
CA ARG A 79 -0.18 1.25 -42.72
C ARG A 79 -1.71 1.38 -42.47
N SER A 80 -2.30 2.51 -42.07
CA SER A 80 -1.83 3.91 -41.83
C SER A 80 -2.99 4.74 -41.23
N CYS A 81 -2.71 5.76 -40.39
CA CYS A 81 -3.16 7.15 -40.61
C CYS A 81 -2.64 8.12 -39.52
N THR A 82 -2.50 9.39 -39.88
CA THR A 82 -1.60 10.40 -39.29
C THR A 82 -2.31 11.54 -38.53
N PHE A 83 -1.50 12.52 -38.07
CA PHE A 83 -1.77 13.83 -37.43
C PHE A 83 -1.67 13.86 -35.90
N SER A 84 -0.94 14.80 -35.27
CA SER A 84 0.11 15.71 -35.76
C SER A 84 1.01 16.15 -34.59
N SER A 85 2.32 16.31 -34.82
CA SER A 85 3.29 16.70 -33.79
C SER A 85 3.52 18.20 -33.74
N ALA A 86 3.18 18.86 -32.63
CA ALA A 86 3.67 20.20 -32.32
C ALA A 86 5.13 20.12 -31.82
N ALA A 87 6.03 20.90 -32.44
CA ALA A 87 7.46 20.79 -32.21
C ALA A 87 7.90 21.30 -30.84
N ARG A 88 8.70 20.51 -30.11
CA ARG A 88 9.51 21.00 -28.98
C ARG A 88 10.83 21.55 -29.52
N ARG A 89 11.11 22.84 -29.26
CA ARG A 89 12.47 23.37 -29.40
C ARG A 89 13.38 22.70 -28.37
N ARG A 90 14.59 22.31 -28.77
CA ARG A 90 15.65 21.89 -27.84
C ARG A 90 16.16 23.12 -27.10
N VAL A 91 16.40 22.99 -25.80
CA VAL A 91 17.12 23.97 -24.98
C VAL A 91 18.51 23.41 -24.71
N ASP A 92 19.52 24.26 -24.80
CA ASP A 92 20.93 23.92 -24.59
C ASP A 92 21.22 23.64 -23.09
N PRO A 93 21.95 22.57 -22.72
CA PRO A 93 22.25 22.25 -21.32
C PRO A 93 23.19 23.23 -20.60
N SER A 94 23.82 24.19 -21.30
CA SER A 94 24.89 25.04 -20.77
C SER A 94 24.46 26.34 -20.09
N THR A 95 23.15 26.66 -20.04
CA THR A 95 22.67 27.94 -19.49
C THR A 95 22.17 27.80 -18.03
N PRO A 96 22.75 28.51 -17.05
CA PRO A 96 22.24 28.49 -15.67
C PRO A 96 20.89 29.23 -15.54
N PRO A 97 19.98 28.80 -14.66
CA PRO A 97 18.67 29.42 -14.52
C PRO A 97 18.76 30.82 -13.87
N PRO A 98 17.89 31.78 -14.25
CA PRO A 98 17.85 33.09 -13.64
C PRO A 98 17.48 33.01 -12.15
N ARG A 99 18.21 33.74 -11.30
CA ARG A 99 17.95 33.81 -9.86
C ARG A 99 16.57 34.42 -9.60
N ARG A 100 15.77 33.77 -8.75
CA ARG A 100 14.51 34.38 -8.26
C ARG A 100 14.82 35.59 -7.37
N PRO A 101 14.07 36.70 -7.48
CA PRO A 101 14.11 37.76 -6.47
C PRO A 101 13.52 37.24 -5.14
N PRO A 102 13.96 37.79 -3.99
CA PRO A 102 13.44 37.40 -2.68
C PRO A 102 11.96 37.82 -2.51
N PRO A 103 11.18 37.09 -1.69
CA PRO A 103 9.79 37.47 -1.41
C PRO A 103 9.73 38.77 -0.62
N THR A 104 8.94 39.74 -1.10
CA THR A 104 8.65 40.96 -0.37
C THR A 104 7.70 40.67 0.79
N LEU A 105 8.07 41.10 2.01
CA LEU A 105 7.16 41.09 3.15
C LEU A 105 5.95 41.97 2.83
N LYS A 106 4.75 41.39 2.85
CA LYS A 106 3.51 42.16 2.95
C LYS A 106 3.14 42.30 4.42
N THR A 107 3.06 43.55 4.86
CA THR A 107 2.54 43.94 6.18
C THR A 107 1.10 43.47 6.38
N PRO A 108 0.70 43.04 7.59
CA PRO A 108 -0.69 42.76 7.91
C PRO A 108 -1.49 44.08 8.07
N PRO A 109 -2.80 44.09 7.76
CA PRO A 109 -3.69 45.23 8.03
C PRO A 109 -3.97 45.36 9.55
N PRO A 110 -4.40 46.55 10.02
CA PRO A 110 -4.41 46.88 11.45
C PRO A 110 -5.58 46.28 12.25
N LEU A 111 -5.30 46.02 13.53
CA LEU A 111 -6.29 45.74 14.57
C LEU A 111 -6.94 47.04 15.06
N TYR A 112 -8.26 47.02 15.30
CA TYR A 112 -9.02 48.05 16.01
C TYR A 112 -10.27 47.39 16.69
N PRO A 113 -10.89 48.00 17.72
CA PRO A 113 -10.70 47.46 19.07
C PRO A 113 -11.98 46.90 19.73
N SER A 114 -11.79 46.26 20.88
CA SER A 114 -12.84 45.76 21.78
C SER A 114 -13.53 46.87 22.59
N GLY A 115 -14.83 46.70 22.89
CA GLY A 115 -15.61 47.69 23.67
C GLY A 115 -17.04 47.27 24.07
N THR A 116 -17.15 46.27 24.95
CA THR A 116 -18.23 45.99 25.93
C THR A 116 -19.60 46.71 25.88
N LYS A 117 -20.71 45.95 26.03
CA LYS A 117 -21.47 45.79 27.31
C LYS A 117 -22.71 44.85 27.22
N VAL A 118 -22.80 43.93 28.20
CA VAL A 118 -23.99 43.43 28.98
C VAL A 118 -25.24 42.86 28.26
N GLY A 119 -25.72 41.69 28.70
CA GLY A 119 -26.94 40.99 28.23
C GLY A 119 -28.25 41.40 28.96
N PRO A 120 -29.27 40.52 29.20
CA PRO A 120 -29.24 39.04 29.21
C PRO A 120 -30.38 38.32 28.42
N ASN A 121 -30.39 36.98 28.50
CA ASN A 121 -31.49 36.04 28.21
C ASN A 121 -32.18 36.07 26.83
N PHE A 122 -31.93 35.03 26.02
CA PHE A 122 -33.02 34.30 25.35
C PHE A 122 -32.68 32.81 25.22
N SER A 123 -33.71 31.97 25.37
CA SER A 123 -33.63 30.52 25.33
C SER A 123 -33.83 29.95 23.93
N GLY A 124 -33.02 28.95 23.57
CA GLY A 124 -33.36 27.93 22.58
C GLY A 124 -33.32 28.34 21.12
N GLU A 125 -32.30 27.83 20.41
CA GLU A 125 -32.51 27.10 19.15
C GLU A 125 -31.28 26.23 18.87
N ALA A 126 -31.51 24.99 18.42
CA ALA A 126 -30.44 24.10 18.03
C ALA A 126 -30.07 24.37 16.57
N CYS A 127 -28.84 24.78 16.30
CA CYS A 127 -28.36 24.90 14.92
C CYS A 127 -28.29 23.51 14.28
N GLU A 128 -29.20 23.24 13.34
CA GLU A 128 -29.16 22.05 12.50
C GLU A 128 -27.85 22.02 11.69
N GLY A 129 -26.99 21.04 12.01
CA GLY A 129 -25.74 20.81 11.30
C GLY A 129 -25.99 20.07 9.99
N PHE A 130 -25.67 20.74 8.88
CA PHE A 130 -25.62 20.22 7.49
C PHE A 130 -25.61 18.70 7.34
N SER A 131 -26.75 18.13 6.94
CA SER A 131 -26.82 16.73 6.50
C SER A 131 -26.17 16.56 5.11
N LEU A 132 -25.10 15.77 5.04
CA LEU A 132 -24.58 15.26 3.78
C LEU A 132 -25.61 14.30 3.14
N PRO A 133 -25.83 14.34 1.82
CA PRO A 133 -26.78 13.44 1.17
C PRO A 133 -26.28 12.00 1.24
N ALA A 134 -27.03 11.13 1.92
CA ALA A 134 -26.84 9.70 1.80
C ALA A 134 -26.99 9.28 0.32
N ALA A 135 -26.13 8.37 -0.15
CA ALA A 135 -26.22 7.82 -1.49
C ALA A 135 -27.51 6.98 -1.64
N GLN A 136 -28.60 7.63 -2.03
CA GLN A 136 -29.88 6.95 -2.22
C GLN A 136 -29.81 5.96 -3.41
N PRO A 137 -30.48 4.81 -3.33
CA PRO A 137 -30.70 3.98 -4.51
C PRO A 137 -31.45 4.82 -5.55
N GLY A 138 -30.78 5.09 -6.67
CA GLY A 138 -31.21 6.12 -7.61
C GLY A 138 -32.63 5.89 -8.14
N ARG A 139 -33.45 6.96 -8.14
CA ARG A 139 -34.76 6.97 -8.82
C ARG A 139 -34.56 6.56 -10.28
N ASP A 140 -35.36 5.62 -10.75
CA ASP A 140 -35.31 5.25 -12.16
C ASP A 140 -35.75 6.43 -13.04
N PRO A 141 -34.92 6.87 -14.00
CA PRO A 141 -35.29 7.90 -14.95
C PRO A 141 -36.35 7.36 -15.93
N PRO A 142 -37.15 8.25 -16.55
CA PRO A 142 -38.19 7.85 -17.49
C PRO A 142 -37.66 6.97 -18.64
N PRO A 143 -38.46 6.00 -19.11
CA PRO A 143 -38.04 5.05 -20.14
C PRO A 143 -37.60 5.77 -21.42
N GLY A 144 -36.47 5.33 -21.99
CA GLY A 144 -35.93 5.82 -23.26
C GLY A 144 -34.61 6.60 -23.19
N LYS A 145 -34.17 7.06 -22.01
CA LYS A 145 -32.82 7.63 -21.85
C LYS A 145 -31.79 6.54 -21.59
N LYS A 146 -30.80 6.38 -22.50
CA LYS A 146 -29.61 5.55 -22.26
C LYS A 146 -28.93 6.01 -20.95
N LYS A 147 -28.49 5.06 -20.11
CA LYS A 147 -27.74 5.34 -18.88
C LYS A 147 -26.24 5.19 -19.10
N ILE A 148 -25.42 5.65 -18.16
CA ILE A 148 -24.02 5.23 -18.09
C ILE A 148 -23.99 3.74 -17.69
N GLU A 149 -23.30 2.92 -18.47
CA GLU A 149 -23.41 1.46 -18.38
C GLU A 149 -22.05 0.76 -18.34
N LYS A 150 -21.85 -0.10 -17.34
CA LYS A 150 -20.77 -1.10 -17.27
C LYS A 150 -21.08 -2.24 -18.25
N ARG A 151 -20.35 -2.31 -19.38
CA ARG A 151 -20.49 -3.40 -20.37
C ARG A 151 -19.79 -4.68 -19.94
N ARG A 152 -18.61 -4.55 -19.32
CA ARG A 152 -17.79 -5.69 -18.89
C ARG A 152 -17.04 -5.31 -17.63
N ILE A 153 -16.87 -6.28 -16.74
CA ILE A 153 -16.08 -6.18 -15.51
C ILE A 153 -15.14 -7.40 -15.46
N LYS A 154 -13.94 -7.20 -14.95
CA LYS A 154 -12.99 -8.25 -14.59
C LYS A 154 -12.39 -7.87 -13.24
N ALA A 155 -12.39 -8.79 -12.30
CA ALA A 155 -11.44 -8.80 -11.20
C ALA A 155 -10.57 -10.04 -11.38
N ARG A 156 -9.27 -9.94 -11.07
CA ARG A 156 -8.35 -11.07 -11.17
C ARG A 156 -7.83 -11.44 -9.78
N PRO A 157 -7.76 -12.73 -9.44
CA PRO A 157 -7.01 -13.16 -8.28
C PRO A 157 -5.52 -12.86 -8.48
N PRO A 158 -4.76 -12.70 -7.39
CA PRO A 158 -3.31 -12.84 -7.35
C PRO A 158 -2.76 -13.97 -8.23
N THR A 159 -1.74 -13.66 -9.03
CA THR A 159 -1.04 -14.63 -9.91
C THR A 159 0.34 -15.03 -9.39
N SER A 160 0.76 -14.52 -8.24
CA SER A 160 2.00 -14.84 -7.55
C SER A 160 1.72 -14.93 -6.04
N PRO A 161 2.55 -15.63 -5.25
CA PRO A 161 2.55 -15.46 -3.79
C PRO A 161 3.08 -14.06 -3.42
N ALA A 162 3.01 -13.73 -2.13
CA ALA A 162 3.76 -12.60 -1.59
C ALA A 162 5.28 -12.85 -1.72
N SER A 163 6.09 -11.79 -1.67
CA SER A 163 7.55 -11.87 -1.66
C SER A 163 8.13 -11.18 -0.44
N ILE A 164 9.16 -11.76 0.16
CA ILE A 164 9.90 -11.20 1.29
C ILE A 164 11.24 -10.62 0.79
N ASP A 165 11.65 -9.49 1.37
CA ASP A 165 12.96 -8.85 1.19
C ASP A 165 13.59 -8.58 2.58
N GLU A 166 14.67 -9.32 2.87
CA GLU A 166 15.48 -9.17 4.09
C GLU A 166 16.78 -8.37 3.83
N SER A 167 16.93 -7.65 2.71
CA SER A 167 18.19 -6.96 2.37
C SER A 167 18.60 -5.86 3.36
N SER A 168 17.69 -5.38 4.22
CA SER A 168 17.98 -4.34 5.21
C SER A 168 18.19 -4.92 6.61
N SER A 169 19.26 -4.48 7.26
CA SER A 169 19.55 -4.77 8.68
C SER A 169 18.59 -4.11 9.67
N VAL A 170 17.75 -3.16 9.23
CA VAL A 170 16.85 -2.36 10.09
C VAL A 170 15.38 -2.78 9.93
N VAL A 171 14.96 -3.12 8.71
CA VAL A 171 13.56 -3.48 8.39
C VAL A 171 13.43 -4.76 7.56
N LEU A 172 12.40 -5.53 7.86
CA LEU A 172 11.83 -6.54 6.98
C LEU A 172 10.88 -5.87 5.98
N ARG A 173 11.05 -6.11 4.69
CA ARG A 173 10.08 -5.70 3.67
C ARG A 173 9.34 -6.90 3.12
N TYR A 174 8.10 -6.67 2.72
CA TYR A 174 7.37 -7.65 1.92
C TYR A 174 6.48 -6.95 0.89
N ARG A 175 6.14 -7.68 -0.17
CA ARG A 175 5.18 -7.24 -1.18
C ARG A 175 4.07 -8.27 -1.27
N THR A 176 2.82 -7.85 -1.07
CA THR A 176 1.69 -8.72 -1.37
C THR A 176 1.48 -8.79 -2.88
N PRO A 177 0.77 -9.80 -3.37
CA PRO A 177 0.33 -9.83 -4.76
C PRO A 177 -0.61 -8.65 -5.07
N HIS A 178 -0.77 -8.38 -6.36
CA HIS A 178 -1.66 -7.31 -6.82
C HIS A 178 -3.12 -7.73 -6.90
N PHE A 179 -4.01 -7.00 -6.23
CA PHE A 179 -5.42 -6.92 -6.61
C PHE A 179 -5.54 -6.10 -7.90
N ARG A 180 -6.31 -6.60 -8.88
CA ARG A 180 -6.54 -5.91 -10.15
C ARG A 180 -7.99 -6.03 -10.59
N ALA A 181 -8.63 -4.88 -10.76
CA ALA A 181 -9.95 -4.76 -11.37
C ALA A 181 -9.89 -3.90 -12.64
N SER A 182 -10.72 -4.23 -13.63
CA SER A 182 -10.95 -3.37 -14.80
C SER A 182 -12.37 -3.48 -15.33
N ALA A 183 -12.89 -2.35 -15.80
CA ALA A 183 -14.24 -2.21 -16.31
C ALA A 183 -14.22 -1.54 -17.69
N GLN A 184 -14.99 -2.09 -18.63
CA GLN A 184 -15.34 -1.40 -19.86
C GLN A 184 -16.66 -0.65 -19.64
N VAL A 185 -16.62 0.67 -19.74
CA VAL A 185 -17.78 1.54 -19.52
C VAL A 185 -18.18 2.20 -20.83
N VAL A 186 -19.49 2.41 -20.98
CA VAL A 186 -20.09 3.20 -22.05
C VAL A 186 -20.88 4.34 -21.43
N VAL A 187 -20.49 5.56 -21.77
CA VAL A 187 -21.20 6.80 -21.43
C VAL A 187 -22.00 7.22 -22.67
N PRO A 188 -23.33 7.44 -22.57
CA PRO A 188 -24.14 7.88 -23.70
C PRO A 188 -23.78 9.32 -24.14
N PRO A 189 -24.29 9.80 -25.29
CA PRO A 189 -24.07 11.18 -25.72
C PRO A 189 -24.56 12.16 -24.64
N ILE A 190 -23.68 13.02 -24.15
CA ILE A 190 -23.99 14.04 -23.15
C ILE A 190 -24.49 15.27 -23.91
N PRO A 191 -25.77 15.68 -23.80
CA PRO A 191 -26.33 16.73 -24.68
C PRO A 191 -25.96 18.16 -24.22
N LYS A 192 -25.58 18.33 -22.95
CA LYS A 192 -25.30 19.62 -22.31
C LYS A 192 -23.82 19.76 -21.93
N LYS A 193 -23.44 20.92 -21.42
CA LYS A 193 -22.14 21.15 -20.75
C LYS A 193 -22.14 20.53 -19.34
N GLU A 194 -22.24 19.21 -19.28
CA GLU A 194 -22.08 18.43 -18.05
C GLU A 194 -20.71 17.75 -18.05
N THR A 195 -20.06 17.68 -16.90
CA THR A 195 -18.82 16.93 -16.73
C THR A 195 -19.09 15.74 -15.82
N TRP A 196 -18.72 14.55 -16.29
CA TRP A 196 -18.86 13.30 -15.57
C TRP A 196 -17.48 12.69 -15.34
N ILE A 197 -17.19 12.30 -14.10
CA ILE A 197 -16.01 11.48 -13.76
C ILE A 197 -16.50 10.07 -13.50
N VAL A 198 -15.98 9.10 -14.23
CA VAL A 198 -16.18 7.68 -13.92
C VAL A 198 -14.88 7.17 -13.31
N GLY A 199 -14.93 6.37 -12.25
CA GLY A 199 -13.72 5.86 -11.60
C GLY A 199 -13.96 4.89 -10.46
N TRP A 200 -12.86 4.49 -9.83
CA TRP A 200 -12.86 3.59 -8.67
C TRP A 200 -12.80 4.35 -7.35
N ILE A 201 -13.68 3.99 -6.43
CA ILE A 201 -13.63 4.34 -5.01
C ILE A 201 -13.32 3.06 -4.24
N GLN A 202 -12.43 3.12 -3.26
CA GLN A 202 -12.11 2.00 -2.37
C GLN A 202 -12.20 2.45 -0.91
N ALA A 203 -12.64 1.55 -0.05
CA ALA A 203 -12.62 1.75 1.40
C ALA A 203 -12.20 0.47 2.12
N CYS A 204 -11.44 0.63 3.21
CA CYS A 204 -11.09 -0.46 4.12
C CYS A 204 -12.23 -0.66 5.14
N SER A 205 -12.81 -1.86 5.17
CA SER A 205 -13.93 -2.23 6.05
C SER A 205 -13.53 -3.12 7.23
N HIS A 206 -12.33 -3.70 7.19
CA HIS A 206 -11.75 -4.46 8.30
C HIS A 206 -10.22 -4.38 8.22
N MET A 207 -9.55 -4.21 9.36
CA MET A 207 -8.09 -4.15 9.43
C MET A 207 -7.54 -4.76 10.72
N GLU A 208 -6.77 -5.81 10.55
CA GLU A 208 -5.81 -6.36 11.51
C GLU A 208 -4.41 -6.23 10.91
N PHE A 209 -3.47 -5.70 11.69
CA PHE A 209 -2.05 -5.67 11.31
C PHE A 209 -1.20 -5.68 12.58
N TYR A 210 -0.72 -6.86 12.96
CA TYR A 210 0.05 -7.12 14.17
C TYR A 210 1.48 -7.52 13.83
N ASN A 211 2.45 -7.00 14.58
CA ASN A 211 3.85 -7.42 14.55
C ASN A 211 4.24 -7.84 15.97
N HIS A 212 4.63 -9.10 16.18
CA HIS A 212 4.98 -9.62 17.50
C HIS A 212 6.50 -9.62 17.69
N TYR A 213 6.96 -9.33 18.90
CA TYR A 213 8.38 -9.24 19.25
C TYR A 213 8.75 -10.23 20.36
N GLY A 214 8.26 -11.46 20.22
CA GLY A 214 8.35 -12.51 21.24
C GLY A 214 7.76 -12.06 22.58
N ASP A 215 8.44 -12.36 23.68
CA ASP A 215 8.07 -11.97 25.04
C ASP A 215 8.11 -10.45 25.33
N GLN A 216 8.49 -9.59 24.37
CA GLN A 216 8.52 -8.15 24.63
C GLN A 216 7.16 -7.48 24.42
N GLY A 217 6.27 -8.08 23.62
CA GLY A 217 4.96 -7.53 23.28
C GLY A 217 4.68 -7.51 21.77
N MET A 218 3.78 -6.62 21.35
CA MET A 218 3.39 -6.44 19.95
C MET A 218 3.25 -4.96 19.57
N SER A 219 3.49 -4.66 18.29
CA SER A 219 3.01 -3.41 17.67
C SER A 219 1.84 -3.68 16.74
N SER A 220 0.98 -2.69 16.55
CA SER A 220 -0.15 -2.81 15.65
C SER A 220 -0.48 -1.51 14.93
N TRP A 221 -0.85 -1.63 13.65
CA TRP A 221 -1.46 -0.52 12.93
C TRP A 221 -2.98 -0.63 13.08
N GLU A 222 -3.60 0.43 13.58
CA GLU A 222 -5.01 0.45 13.97
C GLU A 222 -5.74 1.65 13.36
N LEU A 223 -7.04 1.47 13.13
CA LEU A 223 -7.97 2.50 12.66
C LEU A 223 -9.04 2.67 13.75
N PRO A 224 -8.83 3.55 14.74
CA PRO A 224 -9.65 3.56 15.96
C PRO A 224 -11.14 3.67 15.71
N ASP A 225 -11.59 4.57 14.83
CA ASP A 225 -13.02 4.74 14.56
C ASP A 225 -13.66 3.56 13.79
N LEU A 226 -12.87 2.79 13.04
CA LEU A 226 -13.32 1.55 12.41
C LEU A 226 -13.39 0.42 13.44
N GLN A 227 -12.39 0.32 14.33
CA GLN A 227 -12.31 -0.68 15.39
C GLN A 227 -13.39 -0.48 16.47
N GLU A 228 -13.71 0.77 16.80
CA GLU A 228 -14.79 1.15 17.72
C GLU A 228 -16.19 1.11 17.06
N GLY A 229 -16.28 0.82 15.76
CA GLY A 229 -17.55 0.71 15.02
C GLY A 229 -18.27 2.03 14.75
N LYS A 230 -17.61 3.18 14.97
CA LYS A 230 -18.15 4.52 14.65
C LYS A 230 -18.34 4.71 13.14
N ILE A 231 -17.48 4.09 12.34
CA ILE A 231 -17.58 4.04 10.87
C ILE A 231 -17.57 2.61 10.37
N GLN A 232 -18.30 2.34 9.29
CA GLN A 232 -18.39 1.00 8.68
C GLN A 232 -17.21 0.68 7.75
N ALA A 233 -16.60 1.71 7.18
CA ALA A 233 -15.41 1.64 6.34
C ALA A 233 -14.74 3.02 6.29
N ILE A 234 -13.43 3.08 6.08
CA ILE A 234 -12.69 4.32 5.87
C ILE A 234 -12.19 4.43 4.43
N SER A 235 -12.20 5.65 3.86
CA SER A 235 -11.70 5.91 2.51
C SER A 235 -10.25 5.41 2.33
N ASP A 236 -9.97 4.78 1.20
CA ASP A 236 -8.61 4.39 0.78
C ASP A 236 -8.17 5.19 -0.46
N SER A 237 -8.57 6.46 -0.51
CA SER A 237 -8.20 7.42 -1.56
C SER A 237 -6.70 7.73 -1.57
N ASP A 238 -6.18 8.17 -2.73
CA ASP A 238 -4.80 8.66 -2.92
C ASP A 238 -4.39 9.84 -1.99
N GLY A 239 -5.35 10.42 -1.27
CA GLY A 239 -5.15 11.54 -0.34
C GLY A 239 -5.20 12.91 -1.01
N VAL A 240 -5.29 12.95 -2.33
CA VAL A 240 -5.26 14.16 -3.16
C VAL A 240 -6.63 14.44 -3.78
N ASN A 241 -7.25 13.42 -4.39
CA ASN A 241 -8.44 13.51 -5.22
C ASN A 241 -9.58 12.67 -4.64
N TYR A 242 -10.05 12.99 -3.43
CA TYR A 242 -11.20 12.31 -2.83
C TYR A 242 -12.44 12.41 -3.75
N PRO A 243 -13.26 11.34 -3.85
CA PRO A 243 -13.16 10.06 -3.14
C PRO A 243 -12.35 8.98 -3.89
N TRP A 244 -11.63 9.34 -4.96
CA TRP A 244 -11.06 8.40 -5.90
C TRP A 244 -9.84 7.67 -5.33
N TYR A 245 -9.75 6.38 -5.62
CA TYR A 245 -8.59 5.53 -5.27
C TYR A 245 -7.29 6.01 -5.95
N GLY A 246 -7.39 6.56 -7.16
CA GLY A 246 -6.28 7.15 -7.90
C GLY A 246 -6.76 8.00 -9.07
N ASN A 247 -5.83 8.58 -9.81
CA ASN A 247 -6.12 9.58 -10.84
C ASN A 247 -5.49 9.29 -12.22
N THR A 248 -4.98 8.07 -12.44
CA THR A 248 -4.27 7.69 -13.68
C THR A 248 -5.10 6.78 -14.57
N THR A 249 -5.09 5.47 -14.32
CA THR A 249 -5.98 4.51 -15.01
C THR A 249 -7.30 4.30 -14.28
N GLU A 250 -7.40 4.88 -13.08
CA GLU A 250 -8.43 4.63 -12.06
C GLU A 250 -9.66 5.54 -12.23
N THR A 251 -9.54 6.60 -13.02
CA THR A 251 -10.59 7.56 -13.34
C THR A 251 -10.57 7.95 -14.82
N CYS A 252 -11.72 8.36 -15.36
CA CYS A 252 -11.87 8.94 -16.69
C CYS A 252 -12.88 10.09 -16.63
N THR A 253 -12.48 11.27 -17.11
CA THR A 253 -13.34 12.46 -17.15
C THR A 253 -13.91 12.64 -18.56
N ILE A 254 -15.23 12.78 -18.67
CA ILE A 254 -15.96 13.04 -19.90
C ILE A 254 -16.63 14.41 -19.78
N VAL A 255 -16.29 15.31 -20.69
CA VAL A 255 -16.85 16.67 -20.75
C VAL A 255 -17.83 16.76 -21.92
N GLY A 256 -19.07 17.12 -21.62
CA GLY A 256 -20.10 17.38 -22.62
C GLY A 256 -20.00 18.78 -23.25
N PRO A 257 -20.64 18.99 -24.42
CA PRO A 257 -21.50 18.03 -25.11
C PRO A 257 -20.74 17.00 -25.95
N THR A 258 -21.20 15.75 -25.95
CA THR A 258 -20.66 14.67 -26.81
C THR A 258 -21.74 14.17 -27.78
N LYS A 259 -21.34 13.88 -29.03
CA LYS A 259 -22.27 13.49 -30.12
C LYS A 259 -22.45 11.97 -30.28
N ARG A 260 -21.69 11.15 -29.56
CA ARG A 260 -21.61 9.69 -29.70
C ARG A 260 -21.32 9.04 -28.36
N ASP A 261 -21.74 7.80 -28.19
CA ASP A 261 -21.39 6.95 -27.04
C ASP A 261 -19.85 6.94 -26.84
N SER A 262 -19.38 7.43 -25.69
CA SER A 262 -17.97 7.34 -25.30
C SER A 262 -17.70 5.99 -24.67
N LYS A 263 -16.65 5.29 -25.14
CA LYS A 263 -16.29 3.93 -24.69
C LYS A 263 -14.84 3.92 -24.25
N PHE A 264 -14.59 3.46 -23.03
CA PHE A 264 -13.25 3.42 -22.45
C PHE A 264 -13.12 2.25 -21.46
N ILE A 265 -11.88 2.00 -21.03
CA ILE A 265 -11.55 1.03 -19.98
C ILE A 265 -10.96 1.82 -18.82
N ILE A 266 -11.46 1.56 -17.62
CA ILE A 266 -10.87 2.02 -16.35
C ILE A 266 -10.31 0.79 -15.65
N SER A 267 -9.14 0.92 -15.02
CA SER A 267 -8.52 -0.13 -14.23
C SER A 267 -8.01 0.40 -12.89
N MET A 268 -7.90 -0.47 -11.91
CA MET A 268 -7.15 -0.19 -10.70
C MET A 268 -6.22 -1.36 -10.41
N ASN A 269 -5.13 -1.04 -9.71
CA ASN A 269 -4.10 -1.97 -9.30
C ASN A 269 -3.70 -1.59 -7.87
N ASP A 270 -3.81 -2.55 -6.96
CA ASP A 270 -3.50 -2.34 -5.54
C ASP A 270 -2.59 -3.46 -5.04
N ASN A 271 -1.63 -3.11 -4.18
CA ASN A 271 -0.81 -4.04 -3.42
C ASN A 271 -0.16 -3.34 -2.22
N PHE A 272 0.06 -4.11 -1.17
CA PHE A 272 0.78 -3.66 0.00
C PHE A 272 2.28 -3.83 -0.20
N TYR A 273 3.05 -2.82 0.20
CA TYR A 273 4.52 -2.86 0.19
C TYR A 273 5.13 -2.18 1.43
N PRO A 274 4.87 -2.69 2.64
CA PRO A 274 5.34 -2.08 3.88
C PRO A 274 6.79 -2.46 4.26
N SER A 275 7.31 -1.76 5.28
CA SER A 275 8.58 -2.04 5.95
C SER A 275 8.35 -2.15 7.47
N VAL A 276 8.62 -3.31 8.06
CA VAL A 276 8.43 -3.57 9.51
C VAL A 276 9.79 -3.63 10.19
N THR A 277 9.97 -2.95 11.33
CA THR A 277 11.25 -2.94 12.06
C THR A 277 11.58 -4.32 12.62
N TRP A 278 12.86 -4.73 12.54
CA TRP A 278 13.31 -5.95 13.23
C TRP A 278 13.30 -5.78 14.75
N ALA A 279 13.62 -4.59 15.23
CA ALA A 279 13.62 -4.21 16.65
C ALA A 279 12.25 -3.69 17.09
N VAL A 280 12.01 -3.73 18.41
CA VAL A 280 10.82 -3.13 19.05
C VAL A 280 10.76 -1.64 18.73
N PRO A 281 9.62 -1.10 18.25
CA PRO A 281 9.55 0.25 17.68
C PRO A 281 9.69 1.39 18.68
N VAL A 282 9.72 1.09 19.99
CA VAL A 282 9.98 2.06 21.09
C VAL A 282 11.34 1.83 21.77
N SER A 283 12.18 0.94 21.24
CA SER A 283 13.49 0.62 21.82
C SER A 283 14.60 1.39 21.13
N GLU A 284 15.57 1.87 21.92
CA GLU A 284 16.85 2.41 21.41
C GLU A 284 17.79 1.29 20.90
N SER A 285 17.44 0.02 21.12
CA SER A 285 18.23 -1.12 20.69
C SER A 285 17.89 -1.58 19.28
N ASN A 286 18.90 -1.69 18.40
CA ASN A 286 18.76 -2.27 17.06
C ASN A 286 18.74 -3.82 17.05
N VAL A 287 18.62 -4.48 18.21
CA VAL A 287 18.57 -5.96 18.28
C VAL A 287 17.27 -6.47 17.68
N ALA A 288 17.37 -7.40 16.73
CA ALA A 288 16.21 -8.05 16.14
C ALA A 288 15.41 -8.84 17.20
N LYS A 289 14.12 -8.54 17.31
CA LYS A 289 13.15 -9.18 18.22
C LYS A 289 11.86 -9.61 17.54
N LEU A 290 11.57 -9.12 16.33
CA LEU A 290 10.40 -9.51 15.54
C LEU A 290 10.33 -11.05 15.39
N THR A 291 9.20 -11.63 15.77
CA THR A 291 8.91 -13.08 15.72
C THR A 291 7.80 -13.45 14.74
N SER A 292 6.87 -12.54 14.47
CA SER A 292 5.85 -12.75 13.44
C SER A 292 5.18 -11.45 13.00
N ILE A 293 4.58 -11.50 11.80
CA ILE A 293 3.67 -10.50 11.28
C ILE A 293 2.37 -11.21 10.91
N HIS A 294 1.24 -10.72 11.42
CA HIS A 294 -0.10 -11.10 10.99
C HIS A 294 -0.77 -9.90 10.35
N ARG A 295 -1.46 -10.13 9.24
CA ARG A 295 -2.23 -9.09 8.57
C ARG A 295 -3.47 -9.68 7.92
N ASP A 296 -4.61 -9.06 8.18
CA ASP A 296 -5.88 -9.40 7.57
C ASP A 296 -6.63 -8.09 7.29
N GLN A 297 -6.96 -7.83 6.03
CA GLN A 297 -7.69 -6.62 5.66
C GLN A 297 -8.75 -6.92 4.61
N SER A 298 -9.93 -6.36 4.79
CA SER A 298 -11.04 -6.43 3.83
C SER A 298 -11.36 -5.05 3.27
N PHE A 299 -11.71 -5.03 1.99
CA PHE A 299 -11.97 -3.83 1.22
C PHE A 299 -13.26 -3.96 0.41
N THR A 300 -14.00 -2.86 0.36
CA THR A 300 -15.10 -2.69 -0.59
C THR A 300 -14.67 -1.68 -1.65
N THR A 301 -14.92 -2.03 -2.91
CA THR A 301 -14.53 -1.25 -4.08
C THR A 301 -15.76 -0.99 -4.94
N TRP A 302 -15.99 0.27 -5.31
CA TRP A 302 -17.09 0.69 -6.17
C TRP A 302 -16.58 1.29 -7.47
N LEU A 303 -17.13 0.86 -8.60
CA LEU A 303 -17.08 1.60 -9.86
C LEU A 303 -18.22 2.61 -9.85
N VAL A 304 -17.90 3.90 -9.93
CA VAL A 304 -18.86 5.00 -9.78
C VAL A 304 -18.77 5.96 -10.95
N ALA A 305 -19.91 6.52 -11.36
CA ALA A 305 -19.97 7.70 -12.23
C ALA A 305 -20.57 8.87 -11.45
N THR A 306 -19.86 10.00 -11.41
CA THR A 306 -20.22 11.20 -10.65
C THR A 306 -20.34 12.41 -11.57
N ASN A 307 -21.46 13.13 -11.50
CA ASN A 307 -21.60 14.44 -12.16
C ASN A 307 -20.92 15.51 -11.30
N THR A 308 -19.97 16.27 -11.85
CA THR A 308 -19.17 17.23 -11.05
C THR A 308 -19.90 18.54 -10.75
N ALA A 309 -21.07 18.78 -11.34
CA ALA A 309 -21.86 20.00 -11.09
C ALA A 309 -22.98 19.76 -10.06
N THR A 310 -23.59 18.57 -10.05
CA THR A 310 -24.67 18.21 -9.11
C THR A 310 -24.19 17.31 -7.96
N ASN A 311 -23.01 16.70 -8.07
CA ASN A 311 -22.52 15.61 -7.22
C ASN A 311 -23.40 14.34 -7.26
N ASP A 312 -24.27 14.20 -8.26
CA ASP A 312 -25.05 12.97 -8.47
C ASP A 312 -24.11 11.78 -8.72
N MET A 313 -24.21 10.73 -7.90
CA MET A 313 -23.40 9.52 -7.99
C MET A 313 -24.23 8.31 -8.42
N VAL A 314 -23.70 7.54 -9.38
CA VAL A 314 -24.28 6.31 -9.88
C VAL A 314 -23.28 5.17 -9.70
N ILE A 315 -23.63 4.20 -8.86
CA ILE A 315 -22.83 2.99 -8.64
C ILE A 315 -23.06 2.01 -9.79
N LEU A 316 -22.01 1.71 -10.55
CA LEU A 316 -22.03 0.82 -11.72
C LEU A 316 -21.68 -0.63 -11.37
N GLN A 317 -20.84 -0.85 -10.35
CA GLN A 317 -20.49 -2.17 -9.82
C GLN A 317 -19.91 -2.05 -8.40
N THR A 318 -20.24 -2.99 -7.51
CA THR A 318 -19.53 -3.22 -6.25
C THR A 318 -18.70 -4.51 -6.31
N LEU A 319 -17.53 -4.50 -5.68
CA LEU A 319 -16.66 -5.65 -5.46
C LEU A 319 -16.22 -5.70 -3.99
N HIS A 320 -16.01 -6.91 -3.48
CA HIS A 320 -15.28 -7.15 -2.23
C HIS A 320 -13.98 -7.87 -2.52
N TRP A 321 -12.92 -7.54 -1.79
CA TRP A 321 -11.70 -8.33 -1.77
C TRP A 321 -11.05 -8.29 -0.39
N ARG A 322 -10.29 -9.34 -0.08
CA ARG A 322 -9.63 -9.53 1.20
C ARG A 322 -8.19 -9.96 0.95
N MET A 323 -7.28 -9.47 1.78
CA MET A 323 -5.89 -9.87 1.78
C MET A 323 -5.53 -10.40 3.17
N LYS A 324 -4.82 -11.52 3.21
CA LYS A 324 -4.34 -12.21 4.41
C LYS A 324 -2.87 -12.53 4.27
N LEU A 325 -2.10 -12.34 5.32
CA LEU A 325 -0.66 -12.60 5.32
C LEU A 325 -0.18 -13.01 6.71
N GLY A 326 0.37 -14.22 6.81
CA GLY A 326 1.25 -14.61 7.91
C GLY A 326 2.71 -14.58 7.48
N ILE A 327 3.58 -13.97 8.29
CA ILE A 327 5.03 -14.16 8.22
C ILE A 327 5.50 -14.63 9.60
N GLU A 328 6.23 -15.73 9.63
CA GLU A 328 7.00 -16.17 10.79
C GLU A 328 8.43 -15.62 10.67
N VAL A 329 9.02 -15.19 11.78
CA VAL A 329 10.38 -14.65 11.82
C VAL A 329 11.15 -15.33 12.95
N ASN A 330 12.33 -15.85 12.65
CA ASN A 330 13.29 -16.28 13.66
C ASN A 330 14.44 -15.25 13.75
N PRO A 331 14.46 -14.37 14.78
CA PRO A 331 15.47 -13.32 14.89
C PRO A 331 16.89 -13.85 15.20
N SER A 332 17.05 -15.11 15.65
CA SER A 332 18.38 -15.70 15.89
C SER A 332 19.08 -16.17 14.61
N ARG A 333 18.36 -16.23 13.47
CA ARG A 333 18.97 -16.59 12.18
C ARG A 333 19.71 -15.41 11.54
N PRO A 334 20.70 -15.70 10.66
CA PRO A 334 21.31 -14.68 9.81
C PRO A 334 20.27 -13.95 8.96
N LEU A 335 20.55 -12.68 8.67
CA LEU A 335 19.76 -11.87 7.74
C LEU A 335 19.71 -12.56 6.35
N GLY A 336 18.54 -12.58 5.72
CA GLY A 336 18.28 -13.36 4.50
C GLY A 336 17.74 -14.77 4.75
N GLN A 337 17.61 -15.18 6.02
CA GLN A 337 17.13 -16.51 6.42
C GLN A 337 16.18 -16.47 7.63
N ARG A 338 15.76 -15.29 8.08
CA ARG A 338 14.94 -15.11 9.29
C ARG A 338 13.47 -15.39 9.03
N ALA A 339 12.95 -14.90 7.92
CA ALA A 339 11.53 -14.77 7.68
C ALA A 339 11.01 -15.84 6.70
N LYS A 340 9.80 -16.34 6.96
CA LYS A 340 9.12 -17.33 6.14
C LYS A 340 7.63 -17.00 6.02
N LEU A 341 7.12 -17.02 4.80
CA LEU A 341 5.68 -16.93 4.56
C LEU A 341 4.95 -18.13 5.18
N ARG A 342 3.86 -17.84 5.87
CA ARG A 342 2.87 -18.80 6.37
C ARG A 342 1.58 -18.66 5.56
N GLU A 343 0.60 -19.49 5.88
CA GLU A 343 -0.71 -19.47 5.22
C GLU A 343 -1.42 -18.09 5.34
N PRO A 344 -2.27 -17.71 4.37
CA PRO A 344 -2.66 -18.51 3.21
C PRO A 344 -1.66 -18.41 2.04
N THR A 345 -1.28 -19.56 1.49
CA THR A 345 -0.38 -19.68 0.33
C THR A 345 -0.98 -19.05 -0.93
N ALA A 346 -2.32 -18.99 -1.03
CA ALA A 346 -3.05 -18.29 -2.08
C ALA A 346 -4.14 -17.39 -1.48
N GLN A 347 -4.34 -16.20 -2.04
CA GLN A 347 -5.38 -15.27 -1.60
C GLN A 347 -6.75 -15.67 -2.14
N GLU A 348 -7.80 -15.30 -1.41
CA GLU A 348 -9.18 -15.46 -1.88
C GLU A 348 -9.43 -14.62 -3.15
N PRO A 349 -10.14 -15.14 -4.16
CA PRO A 349 -10.44 -14.38 -5.37
C PRO A 349 -11.41 -13.22 -5.06
N PRO A 350 -11.21 -12.02 -5.63
CA PRO A 350 -12.14 -10.91 -5.48
C PRO A 350 -13.56 -11.27 -5.93
N GLN A 351 -14.55 -10.87 -5.13
CA GLN A 351 -15.96 -11.13 -5.39
C GLN A 351 -16.58 -9.93 -6.12
N ILE A 352 -17.26 -10.19 -7.23
CA ILE A 352 -18.02 -9.18 -7.99
C ILE A 352 -19.49 -9.37 -7.63
N LEU A 353 -20.09 -8.39 -6.94
CA LEU A 353 -21.44 -8.56 -6.41
C LEU A 353 -22.51 -8.53 -7.51
N SER A 354 -23.57 -9.32 -7.36
CA SER A 354 -24.74 -9.29 -8.25
C SER A 354 -25.62 -8.07 -8.04
N LYS A 355 -25.64 -7.53 -6.82
CA LYS A 355 -26.32 -6.30 -6.40
C LYS A 355 -25.28 -5.33 -5.85
N ASN A 356 -25.41 -4.04 -6.20
CA ASN A 356 -24.53 -3.01 -5.68
C ASN A 356 -24.90 -2.64 -4.23
N GLU A 357 -23.90 -2.37 -3.41
CA GLU A 357 -24.05 -1.88 -2.04
C GLU A 357 -23.87 -0.35 -2.01
N PRO A 358 -24.54 0.37 -1.10
CA PRO A 358 -24.34 1.80 -0.91
C PRO A 358 -22.90 2.10 -0.47
N ILE A 359 -22.45 3.33 -0.74
CA ILE A 359 -21.13 3.80 -0.30
C ILE A 359 -21.31 4.47 1.08
N PRO A 360 -20.61 4.04 2.14
CA PRO A 360 -20.63 4.73 3.43
C PRO A 360 -20.11 6.17 3.29
N PRO A 361 -20.69 7.17 3.99
CA PRO A 361 -20.22 8.56 3.90
C PRO A 361 -18.73 8.73 4.20
N SER A 362 -18.19 7.95 5.16
CA SER A 362 -16.78 7.91 5.55
C SER A 362 -15.82 7.37 4.47
N ALA A 363 -16.33 6.72 3.41
CA ALA A 363 -15.54 6.35 2.25
C ALA A 363 -15.36 7.51 1.25
N LEU A 364 -16.22 8.54 1.33
CA LEU A 364 -16.29 9.65 0.36
C LEU A 364 -15.49 10.89 0.79
N VAL A 365 -15.07 10.96 2.04
CA VAL A 365 -14.46 12.15 2.67
C VAL A 365 -13.10 11.84 3.28
N LYS A 366 -12.42 12.90 3.74
CA LYS A 366 -11.22 12.80 4.59
C LYS A 366 -11.61 12.34 6.00
N PRO A 367 -10.70 11.67 6.74
CA PRO A 367 -9.37 11.21 6.32
C PRO A 367 -9.41 9.89 5.53
N ASN A 368 -8.33 9.59 4.81
CA ASN A 368 -8.10 8.23 4.29
C ASN A 368 -7.43 7.36 5.36
N ALA A 369 -7.42 6.04 5.13
CA ALA A 369 -6.82 5.06 6.02
C ALA A 369 -5.35 5.38 6.38
N ASN A 370 -4.55 5.86 5.42
CA ASN A 370 -3.15 6.21 5.63
C ASN A 370 -2.93 7.40 6.56
N ASP A 371 -3.87 8.35 6.61
CA ASP A 371 -3.82 9.56 7.44
C ASP A 371 -4.51 9.37 8.80
N ALA A 372 -5.47 8.43 8.89
CA ALA A 372 -6.20 8.08 10.12
C ALA A 372 -5.56 6.97 10.95
N GLN A 373 -4.71 6.13 10.35
CA GLN A 373 -4.08 5.01 11.06
C GLN A 373 -3.10 5.47 12.16
N VAL A 374 -3.06 4.70 13.24
CA VAL A 374 -2.13 4.88 14.37
C VAL A 374 -1.23 3.65 14.49
N LEU A 375 0.03 3.85 14.91
CA LEU A 375 0.90 2.74 15.34
C LEU A 375 0.86 2.66 16.86
N MET A 376 0.29 1.58 17.38
CA MET A 376 0.31 1.25 18.80
C MET A 376 1.48 0.32 19.13
N TRP A 377 2.01 0.47 20.34
CA TRP A 377 2.86 -0.51 21.01
C TRP A 377 2.14 -1.02 22.24
N ARG A 378 2.07 -2.34 22.41
CA ARG A 378 1.53 -3.03 23.58
C ARG A 378 2.63 -3.93 24.14
N PRO A 379 3.37 -3.50 25.18
CA PRO A 379 4.38 -4.35 25.81
C PRO A 379 3.70 -5.54 26.50
N LYS A 380 4.49 -6.57 26.81
CA LYS A 380 4.03 -7.67 27.68
C LYS A 380 3.67 -7.17 29.08
N ASP A 381 4.46 -6.24 29.61
CA ASP A 381 4.30 -5.64 30.93
C ASP A 381 4.22 -4.11 30.81
N GLY A 382 3.27 -3.48 31.50
CA GLY A 382 3.06 -2.03 31.48
C GLY A 382 1.88 -1.57 30.61
N GLN A 383 1.84 -0.28 30.28
CA GLN A 383 0.72 0.34 29.57
C GLN A 383 0.96 0.41 28.04
N PRO A 384 -0.10 0.30 27.21
CA PRO A 384 -0.04 0.61 25.79
C PRO A 384 0.42 2.04 25.50
N LEU A 385 1.19 2.21 24.42
CA LEU A 385 1.73 3.50 23.98
C LEU A 385 1.37 3.78 22.52
N VAL A 386 1.04 5.03 22.20
CA VAL A 386 0.95 5.50 20.81
C VAL A 386 2.37 5.81 20.31
N VAL A 387 2.87 5.03 19.37
CA VAL A 387 4.19 5.25 18.74
C VAL A 387 4.08 6.28 17.62
N ILE A 388 3.04 6.18 16.79
CA ILE A 388 2.76 7.11 15.70
C ILE A 388 1.30 7.57 15.81
N PRO A 389 1.03 8.87 16.09
CA PRO A 389 -0.32 9.41 16.07
C PRO A 389 -0.85 9.55 14.64
N PRO A 390 -2.18 9.62 14.47
CA PRO A 390 -2.77 9.83 13.16
C PRO A 390 -2.44 11.26 12.69
N LYS A 391 -2.41 11.49 11.38
CA LYS A 391 -2.26 12.87 10.86
C LYS A 391 -3.54 13.68 11.05
N HIS A 392 -4.67 13.00 10.94
CA HIS A 392 -6.01 13.56 11.08
C HIS A 392 -6.89 12.60 11.88
N ARG A 393 -7.74 13.15 12.74
CA ARG A 393 -8.88 12.46 13.35
C ARG A 393 -10.12 12.90 12.59
#